data_AF-A0A7C8EUF3-F1
#
_entry.id   AF-A0A7C8EUF3-F1
#
_cell.length_a   1.000
_cell.length_b   1.000
_cell.length_c   1.000
_cell.angle_alpha   90.00
_cell.angle_beta   90.00
_cell.angle_gamma   90.00
#
_symmetry.space_group_name_H-M   'P 1'
#
loop_
_entity.id
_entity.type
_entity.pdbx_description
1 polymer ?
#
loop_
_entity_poly.entity_id
_entity_poly.type
_entity_poly.pdbx_seq_one_letter_code
_entity_poly.pdbx_strand_id
1 'polypeptide(L)'
;MRLSGVIVAVMAGVVLCACPAQKSESPANRNDAPDIASQLIGRWYSVDFVRNIEDFQPGVQSWRGDLFLKEFEFAPNGKTHKPFWTWSEAGVYHSGDKTTAKFVVKTIGNEEYLFLEWITGDVTIRGQKPSYYVLKKES
;
A
#
# COMPACT_ATOMS: atom_id res chain seq x y z
N MET A 1 -52.85 38.10 52.50
CA MET A 1 -51.72 38.53 51.64
C MET A 1 -50.99 37.31 51.13
N ARG A 2 -50.97 37.13 49.82
CA ARG A 2 -50.30 36.02 49.12
C ARG A 2 -49.06 36.56 48.40
N LEU A 3 -48.09 35.66 48.24
CA LEU A 3 -47.07 35.59 47.18
C LEU A 3 -45.84 36.50 47.34
N SER A 4 -44.80 35.92 47.93
CA SER A 4 -43.41 36.18 47.54
C SER A 4 -43.18 35.64 46.12
N GLY A 5 -42.87 36.53 45.19
CA GLY A 5 -42.20 36.18 43.94
C GLY A 5 -40.69 36.11 44.14
N VAL A 6 -40.02 35.36 43.28
CA VAL A 6 -39.03 35.83 42.30
C VAL A 6 -38.72 34.66 41.37
N ILE A 7 -38.74 34.96 40.08
CA ILE A 7 -38.41 34.11 38.94
C ILE A 7 -36.89 34.13 38.76
N VAL A 8 -36.26 32.96 38.60
CA VAL A 8 -35.09 32.82 37.70
C VAL A 8 -35.16 31.46 37.04
N ALA A 9 -35.45 31.46 35.74
CA ALA A 9 -35.21 30.33 34.85
C ALA A 9 -33.76 30.38 34.39
N VAL A 10 -33.02 29.28 34.54
CA VAL A 10 -31.83 29.02 33.73
C VAL A 10 -31.99 27.63 33.13
N MET A 11 -32.05 27.63 31.80
CA MET A 11 -32.20 26.46 30.93
C MET A 11 -31.02 25.51 31.14
N ALA A 12 -31.30 24.26 31.53
CA ALA A 12 -30.34 23.18 31.46
C ALA A 12 -30.18 22.74 30.00
N GLY A 13 -29.36 23.47 29.24
CA GLY A 13 -28.84 23.02 27.96
C GLY A 13 -27.49 22.34 28.20
N VAL A 14 -27.46 21.00 28.20
CA VAL A 14 -26.23 20.24 27.98
C VAL A 14 -26.46 19.35 26.76
N VAL A 15 -26.16 19.92 25.60
CA VAL A 15 -25.77 19.18 24.41
C VAL A 15 -24.33 18.75 24.64
N LEU A 16 -24.03 17.45 24.54
CA LEU A 16 -22.72 16.79 24.34
C LEU A 16 -23.02 15.26 24.38
N CYS A 17 -22.63 14.40 23.45
CA CYS A 17 -21.55 14.45 22.47
C CYS A 17 -22.05 14.06 21.07
N ALA A 18 -21.93 14.96 20.10
CA ALA A 18 -21.47 14.50 18.80
C ALA A 18 -19.97 14.25 19.00
N CYS A 19 -19.51 13.01 18.89
CA CYS A 19 -18.07 12.75 18.76
C CYS A 19 -17.61 13.57 17.54
N PRO A 20 -16.74 14.59 17.69
CA PRO A 20 -16.08 15.11 16.52
C PRO A 20 -15.35 13.93 15.89
N ALA A 21 -15.72 13.61 14.64
CA ALA A 21 -14.96 12.68 13.83
C ALA A 21 -13.50 13.09 13.94
N GLN A 22 -12.68 12.23 14.53
CA GLN A 22 -11.25 12.45 14.61
C GLN A 22 -10.73 12.45 13.18
N LYS A 23 -10.64 13.65 12.61
CA LYS A 23 -9.78 13.95 11.48
C LYS A 23 -8.40 13.58 11.97
N SER A 24 -7.84 12.49 11.46
CA SER A 24 -6.49 12.06 11.79
C SER A 24 -5.54 13.18 11.37
N GLU A 25 -5.18 14.04 12.31
CA GLU A 25 -4.11 15.00 12.18
C GLU A 25 -2.80 14.22 12.13
N SER A 26 -2.18 14.25 10.96
CA SER A 26 -0.85 13.72 10.71
C SER A 26 0.16 14.55 11.51
N PRO A 27 1.00 13.96 12.39
CA PRO A 27 2.07 14.72 13.03
C PRO A 27 3.22 14.87 12.03
N ALA A 28 3.38 16.08 11.51
CA ALA A 28 4.51 16.48 10.70
C ALA A 28 5.78 16.58 11.57
N ASN A 29 6.72 15.63 11.37
CA ASN A 29 8.17 15.88 11.37
C ASN A 29 8.89 14.68 10.69
N ARG A 30 8.87 14.63 9.36
CA ARG A 30 9.62 13.67 8.52
C ARG A 30 10.21 14.37 7.30
N ASN A 31 11.09 15.33 7.52
CA ASN A 31 12.09 15.73 6.52
C ASN A 31 13.33 14.90 6.92
N ASP A 32 13.69 13.78 6.30
CA ASP A 32 14.29 13.66 4.96
C ASP A 32 14.14 12.23 4.36
N ALA A 33 13.17 11.44 4.84
CA ALA A 33 12.91 10.13 4.26
C ALA A 33 12.00 10.29 3.04
N PRO A 34 12.36 9.78 1.84
CA PRO A 34 11.44 9.78 0.72
C PRO A 34 10.16 9.06 1.14
N ASP A 35 9.01 9.68 0.91
CA ASP A 35 7.72 9.00 1.02
C ASP A 35 7.70 7.91 -0.05
N ILE A 36 8.14 6.70 0.31
CA ILE A 36 8.21 5.54 -0.59
C ILE A 36 6.84 5.30 -1.23
N ALA A 37 5.74 5.60 -0.52
CA ALA A 37 4.39 5.49 -1.06
C ALA A 37 4.18 6.43 -2.27
N SER A 38 4.73 7.65 -2.23
CA SER A 38 4.65 8.59 -3.36
C SER A 38 5.40 8.09 -4.60
N GLN A 39 6.53 7.39 -4.42
CA GLN A 39 7.33 6.84 -5.51
C GLN A 39 6.71 5.59 -6.12
N LEU A 40 5.92 4.83 -5.35
CA LEU A 40 5.23 3.63 -5.84
C LEU A 40 4.04 3.94 -6.74
N ILE A 41 3.36 5.06 -6.51
CA ILE A 41 2.16 5.43 -7.27
C ILE A 41 2.48 5.52 -8.76
N GLY A 42 1.60 4.94 -9.56
CA GLY A 42 1.74 4.86 -11.01
C GLY A 42 1.75 3.43 -11.53
N ARG A 43 2.08 3.31 -12.81
CA ARG A 43 2.05 2.05 -13.57
C ARG A 43 3.44 1.44 -13.68
N TRP A 44 3.47 0.12 -13.64
CA TRP A 44 4.67 -0.70 -13.68
C TRP A 44 4.44 -1.86 -14.64
N TYR A 45 5.42 -2.16 -15.49
CA TYR A 45 5.33 -3.23 -16.48
C TYR A 45 6.32 -4.33 -16.16
N SER A 46 5.89 -5.59 -16.23
CA SER A 46 6.74 -6.73 -15.92
C SER A 46 7.78 -6.93 -17.02
N VAL A 47 9.04 -6.98 -16.62
CA VAL A 47 10.20 -7.13 -17.51
C VAL A 47 10.93 -8.45 -17.29
N ASP A 48 10.82 -9.05 -16.10
CA ASP A 48 11.46 -10.32 -15.80
C ASP A 48 10.78 -11.04 -14.61
N PHE A 49 11.18 -12.29 -14.38
CA PHE A 49 10.82 -13.07 -13.21
C PHE A 49 12.04 -13.84 -12.70
N VAL A 50 12.47 -13.53 -11.48
CA VAL A 50 13.74 -13.99 -10.90
C VAL A 50 13.53 -14.71 -9.58
N ARG A 51 14.43 -15.64 -9.24
CA ARG A 51 14.33 -16.37 -7.96
C ARG A 51 14.88 -15.54 -6.80
N ASN A 52 15.97 -14.80 -7.02
CA ASN A 52 16.51 -13.83 -6.09
C ASN A 52 16.64 -12.48 -6.78
N ILE A 53 16.55 -11.39 -6.01
CA ILE A 53 16.64 -10.02 -6.54
C ILE A 53 18.01 -9.79 -7.21
N GLU A 54 19.06 -10.44 -6.70
CA GLU A 54 20.44 -10.37 -7.17
C GLU A 54 20.64 -11.02 -8.55
N ASP A 55 19.73 -11.90 -8.98
CA ASP A 55 19.80 -12.57 -10.28
C ASP A 55 19.35 -11.65 -11.43
N PHE A 56 18.71 -10.52 -11.11
CA PHE A 56 18.17 -9.60 -12.11
C PHE A 56 19.26 -8.84 -12.86
N GLN A 57 19.16 -8.84 -14.19
CA GLN A 57 20.04 -8.11 -15.09
C GLN A 57 19.21 -7.16 -15.96
N PRO A 58 19.34 -5.84 -15.80
CA PRO A 58 18.60 -4.87 -16.62
C PRO A 58 18.84 -5.10 -18.12
N GLY A 59 17.75 -5.03 -18.90
CA GLY A 59 17.79 -5.21 -20.36
C GLY A 59 17.90 -6.67 -20.83
N VAL A 60 18.02 -7.63 -19.92
CA VAL A 60 18.02 -9.07 -20.24
C VAL A 60 16.86 -9.74 -19.52
N GLN A 61 15.94 -10.34 -20.27
CA GLN A 61 14.88 -11.15 -19.68
C GLN A 61 15.43 -12.56 -19.38
N SER A 62 15.60 -12.88 -18.10
CA SER A 62 16.09 -14.18 -17.63
C SER A 62 15.01 -15.26 -17.73
N TRP A 63 13.75 -14.89 -17.49
CA TRP A 63 12.62 -15.81 -17.53
C TRP A 63 12.24 -16.19 -18.97
N ARG A 64 12.26 -17.49 -19.26
CA ARG A 64 11.94 -18.02 -20.60
C ARG A 64 10.46 -18.32 -20.84
N GLY A 65 9.64 -18.28 -19.78
CA GLY A 65 8.21 -18.55 -19.88
C GLY A 65 7.38 -17.28 -20.04
N ASP A 66 6.06 -17.44 -20.00
CA ASP A 66 5.15 -16.32 -19.97
C ASP A 66 5.17 -15.62 -18.61
N LEU A 67 5.28 -14.29 -18.62
CA LEU A 67 5.01 -13.45 -17.47
C LEU A 67 3.49 -13.30 -17.32
N PHE A 68 2.88 -13.89 -16.29
CA PHE A 68 1.41 -13.82 -16.12
C PHE A 68 0.96 -12.47 -15.58
N LEU A 69 1.76 -11.88 -14.70
CA LEU A 69 1.63 -10.47 -14.36
C LEU A 69 2.30 -9.68 -15.48
N LYS A 70 1.50 -8.90 -16.23
CA LYS A 70 2.01 -8.03 -17.31
C LYS A 70 2.21 -6.60 -16.83
N GLU A 71 1.28 -6.12 -16.05
CA GLU A 71 1.28 -4.76 -15.50
C GLU A 71 0.78 -4.75 -14.06
N PHE A 72 1.22 -3.73 -13.34
CA PHE A 72 0.79 -3.44 -12.00
C PHE A 72 0.65 -1.93 -11.77
N GLU A 73 -0.39 -1.52 -11.06
CA GLU A 73 -0.68 -0.10 -10.86
C GLU A 73 -1.03 0.14 -9.40
N PHE A 74 -0.32 1.08 -8.79
CA PHE A 74 -0.56 1.54 -7.42
C PHE A 74 -1.32 2.86 -7.47
N ALA A 75 -2.54 2.85 -6.92
CA ALA A 75 -3.34 4.06 -6.80
C ALA A 75 -3.11 4.73 -5.43
N PRO A 76 -3.18 6.08 -5.33
CA PRO A 76 -2.87 6.84 -4.11
C PRO A 76 -3.76 6.49 -2.90
N ASN A 77 -4.88 5.81 -3.10
CA ASN A 77 -5.83 5.42 -2.05
C ASN A 77 -5.60 4.00 -1.50
N GLY A 78 -4.41 3.43 -1.70
CA GLY A 78 -4.09 2.06 -1.26
C GLY A 78 -4.78 0.97 -2.08
N LYS A 79 -5.39 1.31 -3.22
CA LYS A 79 -5.98 0.35 -4.16
C LYS A 79 -5.03 0.08 -5.32
N THR A 80 -5.34 -0.98 -6.05
CA THR A 80 -4.67 -1.33 -7.30
C THR A 80 -5.70 -1.46 -8.41
N HIS A 81 -5.25 -1.61 -9.66
CA HIS A 81 -6.15 -1.91 -10.79
C HIS A 81 -6.84 -3.29 -10.66
N LYS A 82 -6.40 -4.15 -9.72
CA LYS A 82 -7.02 -5.45 -9.45
C LYS A 82 -7.97 -5.33 -8.25
N PRO A 83 -9.26 -5.73 -8.38
CA PRO A 83 -10.27 -5.49 -7.36
C PRO A 83 -10.04 -6.20 -6.02
N PHE A 84 -9.27 -7.29 -6.03
CA PHE A 84 -8.97 -8.07 -4.82
C PHE A 84 -7.60 -7.75 -4.20
N TRP A 85 -6.88 -6.78 -4.74
CA TRP A 85 -5.53 -6.44 -4.31
C TRP A 85 -5.49 -5.00 -3.80
N THR A 86 -5.05 -4.83 -2.56
CA THR A 86 -4.77 -3.52 -1.95
C THR A 86 -3.29 -3.42 -1.63
N TRP A 87 -2.79 -2.22 -1.40
CA TRP A 87 -1.39 -2.01 -1.06
C TRP A 87 -1.22 -1.00 0.08
N SER A 88 -0.10 -1.14 0.77
CA SER A 88 0.37 -0.23 1.80
C SER A 88 1.90 -0.32 1.88
N GLU A 89 2.51 0.44 2.77
CA GLU A 89 3.95 0.32 3.06
C GLU A 89 4.37 -1.10 3.49
N ALA A 90 3.44 -1.90 4.03
CA ALA A 90 3.70 -3.28 4.44
C ALA A 90 3.75 -4.29 3.29
N GLY A 91 3.25 -3.92 2.10
CA GLY A 91 3.15 -4.81 0.94
C GLY A 91 1.81 -4.74 0.21
N VAL A 92 1.66 -5.64 -0.76
CA VAL A 92 0.43 -5.86 -1.54
C VAL A 92 -0.37 -6.99 -0.89
N TYR A 93 -1.56 -6.68 -0.41
CA TYR A 93 -2.47 -7.63 0.22
C TYR A 93 -3.45 -8.22 -0.80
N HIS A 94 -3.53 -9.55 -0.84
CA HIS A 94 -4.50 -10.29 -1.65
C HIS A 94 -5.66 -10.77 -0.76
N SER A 95 -6.88 -10.28 -0.99
CA SER A 95 -8.02 -10.58 -0.12
C SER A 95 -8.52 -12.03 -0.20
N GLY A 96 -8.39 -12.68 -1.36
CA GLY A 96 -8.73 -14.10 -1.56
C GLY A 96 -7.84 -15.04 -0.74
N ASP A 97 -6.53 -15.00 -0.99
CA ASP A 97 -5.54 -15.85 -0.31
C ASP A 97 -5.22 -15.40 1.12
N LYS A 98 -5.61 -14.17 1.50
CA LYS A 98 -5.30 -13.52 2.79
C LYS A 98 -3.79 -13.45 3.07
N THR A 99 -3.02 -13.15 2.02
CA THR A 99 -1.56 -13.05 2.06
C THR A 99 -1.11 -11.63 1.72
N THR A 100 0.03 -11.24 2.28
CA THR A 100 0.69 -9.97 1.95
C THR A 100 2.02 -10.26 1.25
N ALA A 101 2.12 -9.89 -0.03
CA ALA A 101 3.34 -9.92 -0.82
C ALA A 101 4.18 -8.69 -0.52
N LYS A 102 5.42 -8.88 -0.10
CA LYS A 102 6.35 -7.76 0.07
C LYS A 102 6.86 -7.31 -1.29
N PHE A 103 7.37 -6.09 -1.30
CA PHE A 103 8.05 -5.57 -2.46
C PHE A 103 9.30 -4.80 -2.06
N VAL A 104 10.21 -4.65 -3.01
CA VAL A 104 11.41 -3.82 -2.89
C VAL A 104 11.50 -2.95 -4.13
N VAL A 105 11.70 -1.65 -3.96
CA VAL A 105 12.01 -0.74 -5.08
C VAL A 105 13.52 -0.52 -5.12
N LYS A 106 14.12 -0.64 -6.30
CA LYS A 106 15.53 -0.30 -6.53
C LYS A 106 15.66 0.57 -7.78
N THR A 107 16.52 1.57 -7.70
CA THR A 107 16.96 2.33 -8.86
C THR A 107 18.24 1.69 -9.40
N ILE A 108 18.25 1.34 -10.69
CA ILE A 108 19.42 0.76 -11.35
C ILE A 108 19.69 1.60 -12.60
N GLY A 109 20.82 2.32 -12.62
CA GLY A 109 21.08 3.35 -13.62
C GLY A 109 20.10 4.51 -13.47
N ASN A 110 19.32 4.78 -14.52
CA ASN A 110 18.36 5.88 -14.57
C ASN A 110 16.89 5.40 -14.57
N GLU A 111 16.67 4.14 -14.18
CA GLU A 111 15.36 3.47 -14.21
C GLU A 111 14.99 2.89 -12.85
N GLU A 112 13.69 2.90 -12.54
CA GLU A 112 13.14 2.35 -11.30
C GLU A 112 12.55 0.95 -11.54
N TYR A 113 12.94 0.02 -10.68
CA TYR A 113 12.52 -1.38 -10.71
C TYR A 113 11.85 -1.76 -9.39
N LEU A 114 10.72 -2.47 -9.50
CA LEU A 114 9.95 -3.03 -8.42
C LEU A 114 10.09 -4.55 -8.44
N PHE A 115 10.55 -5.11 -7.33
CA PHE A 115 10.63 -6.54 -7.10
C PHE A 115 9.46 -6.94 -6.22
N LEU A 116 8.42 -7.52 -6.81
CA LEU A 116 7.21 -7.94 -6.11
C LEU A 116 7.26 -9.44 -5.84
N GLU A 117 7.07 -9.84 -4.58
CA GLU A 117 7.00 -11.26 -4.22
C GLU A 117 5.82 -11.95 -4.89
N TRP A 118 6.11 -13.07 -5.56
CA TRP A 118 5.10 -14.00 -6.04
C TRP A 118 4.86 -15.07 -4.97
N ILE A 119 3.78 -14.88 -4.23
CA ILE A 119 3.33 -15.81 -3.20
C ILE A 119 2.36 -16.82 -3.82
N THR A 120 2.73 -18.09 -3.78
CA THR A 120 1.86 -19.22 -4.17
C THR A 120 1.66 -20.16 -2.99
N GLY A 121 0.80 -21.17 -3.17
CA GLY A 121 0.64 -22.26 -2.20
C GLY A 121 1.95 -22.96 -1.83
N ASP A 122 2.94 -23.02 -2.73
CA ASP A 122 4.26 -23.59 -2.40
C ASP A 122 5.05 -22.72 -1.42
N VAL A 123 4.86 -21.40 -1.45
CA VAL A 123 5.47 -20.46 -0.49
C VAL A 123 4.76 -20.57 0.86
N THR A 124 3.42 -20.56 0.87
CA THR A 124 2.63 -20.53 2.11
C THR A 124 2.50 -21.88 2.80
N ILE A 125 2.49 -23.00 2.06
CA ILE A 125 2.27 -24.35 2.60
C ILE A 125 3.59 -25.11 2.75
N ARG A 126 4.53 -24.95 1.81
CA ARG A 126 5.81 -25.69 1.80
C ARG A 126 7.00 -24.87 2.28
N GLY A 127 6.79 -23.61 2.69
CA GLY A 127 7.83 -22.74 3.23
C GLY A 127 8.93 -22.38 2.24
N GLN A 128 8.66 -22.49 0.93
CA GLN A 128 9.64 -22.11 -0.09
C GLN A 128 9.81 -20.59 -0.11
N LYS A 129 11.02 -20.12 -0.46
CA LYS A 129 11.24 -18.70 -0.71
C LYS A 129 10.42 -18.25 -1.92
N PRO A 130 9.70 -17.12 -1.84
CA PRO A 130 9.01 -16.56 -2.99
C PRO A 130 10.02 -16.18 -4.06
N SER A 131 9.60 -16.32 -5.31
CA SER A 131 10.29 -15.69 -6.46
C SER A 131 9.72 -14.28 -6.66
N TYR A 132 10.36 -13.47 -7.49
CA TYR A 132 10.04 -12.06 -7.66
C TYR A 132 9.65 -11.76 -9.10
N TYR A 133 8.51 -11.11 -9.28
CA TYR A 133 8.26 -10.35 -10.50
C TYR A 133 9.10 -9.09 -10.47
N VAL A 134 9.83 -8.84 -11.55
CA VAL A 134 10.54 -7.59 -11.75
C VAL A 134 9.71 -6.72 -12.67
N LEU A 135 9.27 -5.58 -12.16
CA LEU A 135 8.51 -4.60 -12.90
C LEU A 135 9.31 -3.32 -13.05
N LYS A 136 9.25 -2.69 -14.21
CA LYS A 136 9.85 -1.39 -14.50
C LYS A 136 8.76 -0.32 -14.45
N LYS A 137 9.05 0.82 -13.84
CA LYS A 137 8.10 1.94 -13.80
C LYS A 137 7.89 2.52 -15.20
N GLU A 138 6.64 2.89 -15.49
CA GLU A 138 6.32 3.71 -16.65
C GLU A 138 7.06 5.06 -16.51
N SER A 139 7.90 5.37 -17.50
CA SER A 139 8.72 6.60 -17.55
C SER A 139 7.94 7.76 -18.14
#